data_AF-A0A0C1DP53-F1
#
_entry.id   AF-A0A0C1DP53-F1
#
_cell.length_a   1.000
_cell.length_b   1.000
_cell.length_c   1.000
_cell.angle_alpha   90.00
_cell.angle_beta   90.00
_cell.angle_gamma   90.00
#
_symmetry.space_group_name_H-M   'P 1'
#
loop_
_entity.id
_entity.type
_entity.pdbx_description
1 polymer ?
#
loop_
_entity_poly.entity_id
_entity_poly.type
_entity_poly.pdbx_seq_one_letter_code
_entity_poly.pdbx_strand_id
1 'polypeptide(L)' 'MKKTSYYLMVGGLVLLVAALLTGGHLNAVNPVDSHPWTININGIRSFAWPEFTGGLLIALGVIFNIATWQQKKSRIA' A
#
# COMPACT_ATOMS: atom_id res chain seq x y z
N MET A 1 -9.86 -9.16 17.57
CA MET A 1 -8.79 -8.23 17.13
C MET A 1 -7.60 -8.92 16.46
N LYS A 2 -6.98 -9.98 17.04
CA LYS A 2 -5.77 -10.60 16.44
C LYS A 2 -5.91 -11.12 15.01
N LYS A 3 -7.05 -11.77 14.68
CA LYS A 3 -7.30 -12.26 13.32
C LYS A 3 -7.43 -11.09 12.34
N THR A 4 -8.11 -10.02 12.74
CA THR A 4 -8.29 -8.79 11.96
C THR A 4 -6.96 -8.08 11.68
N SER A 5 -6.06 -7.97 12.66
CA SER A 5 -4.75 -7.36 12.42
C SER A 5 -3.92 -8.17 11.43
N TYR A 6 -4.00 -9.51 11.51
CA TYR A 6 -3.33 -10.39 10.56
C TYR A 6 -3.88 -10.22 9.14
N TYR A 7 -5.20 -10.16 8.97
CA TYR A 7 -5.81 -9.90 7.65
C TYR A 7 -5.43 -8.53 7.10
N LEU A 8 -5.33 -7.48 7.93
CA LEU A 8 -4.90 -6.15 7.50
C LEU A 8 -3.44 -6.15 7.02
N MET A 9 -2.54 -6.81 7.74
CA MET A 9 -1.14 -6.95 7.32
C MET A 9 -1.01 -7.73 6.02
N VAL A 10 -1.64 -8.90 5.92
CA VAL A 10 -1.56 -9.75 4.73
C VAL A 10 -2.20 -9.06 3.52
N GLY A 11 -3.36 -8.44 3.70
CA GLY A 11 -4.04 -7.69 2.65
C GLY A 11 -3.21 -6.51 2.13
N GLY A 12 -2.61 -5.73 3.03
CA GLY A 12 -1.73 -4.62 2.65
C GLY A 12 -0.46 -5.09 1.92
N LEU A 13 0.10 -6.24 2.31
CA LEU A 13 1.28 -6.82 1.67
C LEU A 13 0.97 -7.31 0.24
N VAL A 14 -0.18 -7.96 0.03
CA VAL A 14 -0.64 -8.37 -1.30
C VAL A 14 -0.86 -7.15 -2.21
N LEU A 15 -1.44 -6.07 -1.67
CA LEU A 15 -1.65 -4.82 -2.39
C LEU A 15 -0.33 -4.18 -2.84
N LEU A 16 0.69 -4.17 -1.99
CA LEU A 16 2.03 -3.66 -2.34
C LEU A 16 2.69 -4.50 -3.43
N VAL A 17 2.59 -5.83 -3.36
CA VAL A 17 3.14 -6.72 -4.40
C VAL A 17 2.43 -6.49 -5.72
N ALA A 18 1.11 -6.36 -5.73
CA ALA A 18 0.34 -6.05 -6.92
C ALA A 18 0.71 -4.68 -7.50
N ALA A 19 0.92 -3.67 -6.65
CA ALA A 19 1.36 -2.35 -7.07
C ALA A 19 2.76 -2.37 -7.72
N LEU A 20 3.70 -3.13 -7.15
CA LEU A 20 5.04 -3.29 -7.71
C LEU A 20 5.01 -3.96 -9.09
N LEU A 21 4.23 -5.04 -9.23
CA LEU A 21 4.10 -5.78 -10.48
C LEU A 21 3.42 -4.97 -11.59
N THR A 22 2.44 -4.14 -11.22
CA THR A 22 1.70 -3.30 -12.18
C THR A 22 2.42 -1.99 -12.50
N GLY A 23 3.24 -1.47 -11.57
CA GLY A 23 3.95 -0.20 -11.69
C GLY A 23 5.33 -0.28 -12.35
N GLY A 24 5.99 -1.44 -12.35
CA GLY A 24 7.34 -1.61 -12.89
C GLY A 24 7.45 -1.57 -14.43
N HIS A 25 6.34 -1.72 -15.15
CA HIS A 25 6.32 -1.86 -16.62
C HIS A 25 5.93 -0.58 -17.40
N LEU A 26 5.90 0.57 -16.73
CA LEU A 26 5.66 1.84 -17.43
C LEU A 26 6.98 2.35 -17.97
N ASN A 27 7.23 2.06 -19.26
CA ASN A 27 8.34 2.62 -20.03
C ASN A 27 8.44 4.11 -19.74
N ALA A 28 9.54 4.53 -19.12
CA ALA A 28 9.88 5.93 -18.95
C ALA A 28 10.19 6.49 -20.35
N VAL A 29 9.15 6.96 -21.05
CA VAL A 29 9.34 7.69 -22.31
C VAL A 29 10.01 9.00 -21.95
N ASN A 30 11.17 9.24 -22.56
CA ASN A 30 11.98 10.43 -22.34
C ASN A 30 11.12 11.68 -22.66
N PRO A 31 11.03 12.67 -21.78
CA PRO A 31 10.24 13.89 -22.00
C PRO A 31 10.68 14.73 -23.22
N VAL A 32 11.79 14.38 -23.87
CA VAL A 32 12.29 15.00 -25.11
C VAL A 32 11.69 14.38 -26.38
N ASP A 33 11.00 13.25 -26.27
CA ASP A 33 10.39 12.60 -27.44
C ASP A 33 9.03 13.25 -27.73
N SER A 34 9.00 14.14 -28.73
CA SER A 34 7.95 15.10 -29.08
C SER A 34 6.63 14.49 -29.59
N HIS A 35 6.24 13.30 -29.15
CA HIS A 35 4.94 12.73 -29.52
C HIS A 35 3.82 13.56 -28.86
N PRO A 36 2.89 14.14 -29.65
CA PRO A 36 1.78 14.94 -29.15
C PRO A 36 0.69 14.00 -28.62
N TRP A 37 1.05 13.15 -27.66
CA TRP A 37 0.06 12.52 -26.82
C TRP A 37 -0.27 13.54 -25.75
N THR A 38 -1.55 13.91 -25.73
CA THR A 38 -2.25 14.64 -24.69
C THR A 38 -1.53 14.42 -23.37
N ILE A 39 -1.24 15.50 -22.64
CA ILE A 39 -0.66 15.51 -21.28
C ILE A 39 -1.45 14.52 -20.40
N ASN A 40 -1.10 13.27 -20.55
CA ASN A 40 -1.61 12.09 -19.90
C ASN A 40 -0.39 11.20 -19.63
N ILE A 41 0.75 11.86 -19.39
CA ILE A 41 1.74 11.38 -18.45
C ILE A 41 0.97 11.26 -17.14
N ASN A 42 0.57 10.04 -16.74
CA ASN A 42 0.11 9.76 -15.39
C ASN A 42 -1.31 10.19 -14.95
N GLY A 43 -2.35 10.20 -15.80
CA GLY A 43 -3.74 10.40 -15.31
C GLY A 43 -4.19 9.39 -14.23
N ILE A 44 -3.56 8.20 -14.18
CA ILE A 44 -3.77 7.15 -13.16
C ILE A 44 -2.67 7.18 -12.08
N ARG A 45 -1.57 7.90 -12.33
CA ARG A 45 -0.32 7.87 -11.53
C ARG A 45 0.04 9.20 -10.87
N SER A 46 -0.84 10.20 -10.87
CA SER A 46 -0.62 11.46 -10.12
C SER A 46 -0.37 11.21 -8.63
N PHE A 47 -0.86 10.08 -8.10
CA PHE A 47 -0.55 9.59 -6.78
C PHE A 47 -0.55 8.06 -6.77
N ALA A 48 0.45 7.43 -6.18
CA ALA A 48 0.56 5.97 -6.16
C ALA A 48 -0.36 5.34 -5.09
N TRP A 49 -1.67 5.49 -5.31
CA TRP A 49 -2.73 5.07 -4.40
C TRP A 49 -2.62 3.62 -3.92
N PRO A 50 -2.27 2.63 -4.79
CA PRO A 50 -2.13 1.24 -4.34
C PRO A 50 -1.00 1.05 -3.30
N GLU A 51 0.11 1.78 -3.46
CA GLU A 51 1.26 1.71 -2.56
C GLU A 51 0.95 2.39 -1.23
N PHE A 52 0.31 3.56 -1.28
CA PHE A 52 -0.14 4.29 -0.11
C PHE A 52 -1.16 3.51 0.72
N THR A 53 -2.18 2.94 0.06
CA THR A 53 -3.22 2.14 0.72
C THR A 53 -2.66 0.86 1.31
N GLY A 54 -1.78 0.15 0.59
CA GLY A 54 -1.08 -1.02 1.10
C GLY A 54 -0.25 -0.71 2.36
N GLY A 55 0.52 0.38 2.33
CA GLY A 55 1.29 0.86 3.48
C GLY A 55 0.41 1.21 4.69
N LEU A 56 -0.71 1.92 4.46
CA LEU A 56 -1.66 2.29 5.51
C LEU A 56 -2.28 1.05 6.19
N LEU A 57 -2.66 0.04 5.40
CA LEU A 57 -3.23 -1.21 5.93
C LEU A 57 -2.23 -1.97 6.81
N ILE A 58 -0.95 -2.02 6.41
CA ILE A 58 0.11 -2.64 7.22
C ILE A 58 0.29 -1.87 8.53
N ALA A 59 0.38 -0.54 8.48
CA ALA A 59 0.53 0.30 9.66
C ALA A 59 -0.63 0.10 10.66
N LEU A 60 -1.87 0.10 10.19
CA LEU A 60 -3.06 -0.18 11.01
C LEU A 60 -3.03 -1.59 11.58
N GLY A 61 -2.63 -2.59 10.78
CA GLY A 61 -2.43 -3.96 11.23
C GLY A 61 -1.45 -4.03 12.40
N VAL A 62 -0.30 -3.37 12.29
CA VAL A 62 0.73 -3.33 13.35
C VAL A 62 0.19 -2.67 14.63
N ILE A 63 -0.44 -1.51 14.51
CA ILE A 63 -1.04 -0.79 15.65
C ILE A 63 -2.05 -1.68 16.37
N PHE A 64 -2.97 -2.31 15.63
CA PHE A 64 -3.96 -3.20 16.25
C PHE A 64 -3.35 -4.45 16.85
N ASN A 65 -2.27 -4.98 16.29
CA ASN A 65 -1.56 -6.11 16.85
C ASN A 65 -0.97 -5.74 18.23
N ILE A 66 -0.25 -4.62 18.31
CA ILE A 66 0.36 -4.11 19.54
C ILE A 66 -0.72 -3.80 20.59
N ALA A 67 -1.78 -3.08 20.20
CA ALA A 67 -2.88 -2.74 21.09
C ALA A 67 -3.57 -3.99 21.67
N THR A 68 -3.77 -5.03 20.86
CA THR A 68 -4.35 -6.29 21.34
C THR A 68 -3.43 -7.00 22.34
N TRP A 69 -2.12 -6.86 22.18
CA TRP A 69 -1.14 -7.44 23.10
C TRP A 69 -1.11 -6.70 24.44
N GLN A 70 -1.17 -5.37 24.42
CA GLN A 70 -1.31 -4.54 25.61
C GLN A 70 -2.62 -4.82 26.37
N GLN A 71 -3.74 -4.96 25.67
CA GLN A 71 -5.02 -5.35 26.29
C GLN A 71 -4.93 -6.72 26.98
N LYS A 72 -4.25 -7.70 26.38
CA LYS A 72 -4.06 -9.01 27.03
C LYS A 72 -3.24 -8.88 28.31
N LYS A 73 -2.18 -8.06 28.30
CA LYS A 73 -1.32 -7.82 29.46
C LYS A 73 -2.07 -7.12 30.60
N SER A 74 -2.89 -6.12 30.27
CA SER A 74 -3.67 -5.35 31.26
C SER A 74 -4.84 -6.13 31.89
N ARG A 75 -5.26 -7.26 31.31
CA ARG A 75 -6.35 -8.10 31.85
C ARG A 75 -5.87 -9.19 32.80
N ILE A 76 -4.57 -9.44 32.85
CA ILE A 76 -3.93 -10.49 33.67
C ILE A 76 -3.29 -9.88 34.93
N ALA A 77 -3.04 -8.56 34.94
CA ALA A 77 -2.68 -7.78 36.11
C ALA A 77 -3.92 -7.40 36.91
#